data_AF-A0A2T1D2H5-F1
#
_entry.id   AF-A0A2T1D2H5-F1
#
_cell.length_a   1.000
_cell.length_b   1.000
_cell.length_c   1.000
_cell.angle_alpha   90.00
_cell.angle_beta   90.00
_cell.angle_gamma   90.00
#
_symmetry.space_group_name_H-M   'P 1'
#
loop_
_entity.id
_entity.type
_entity.pdbx_description
1 polymer ?
#
loop_
_entity_poly.entity_id
_entity_poly.type
_entity_poly.pdbx_seq_one_letter_code
_entity_poly.pdbx_strand_id
1 'polypeptide(L)'
;MNNSFLLKLLSSATAIGSLAAALTVFASSANAASLTFDANQFTGNTSKVSITLDDTAAGAGKIQFTVGFAADSPTIGDFRGIFFNISDNSLLSGLRITGPHVTTYVTGNGNISSVGNANLNGDGNSHSFDVGVEIGRNGLQGGKDDIQFTTFTLSHTSQNLDLSLFAQQNFGFRITSVGTGNNREGSSKLIGTSPDLPPVVVQPPASPSPAPAPAPAPS
;
A
#
# COMPACT_ATOMS: atom_id res chain seq x y z
N MET A 1 39.57 63.96 35.31
CA MET A 1 38.56 64.12 34.25
C MET A 1 37.44 63.13 34.50
N ASN A 2 36.25 63.67 34.77
CA ASN A 2 34.89 63.10 34.72
C ASN A 2 34.68 61.70 35.32
N ASN A 3 34.15 61.59 36.54
CA ASN A 3 32.72 61.60 36.89
C ASN A 3 31.86 60.68 36.02
N SER A 4 31.32 59.59 36.61
CA SER A 4 29.86 59.46 36.83
C SER A 4 29.47 58.11 37.47
N PHE A 5 28.86 58.21 38.67
CA PHE A 5 27.71 57.45 39.25
C PHE A 5 27.72 55.90 39.22
N LEU A 6 27.79 55.13 40.34
CA LEU A 6 26.94 55.02 41.56
C LEU A 6 25.43 54.80 41.33
N LEU A 7 24.94 53.55 41.51
CA LEU A 7 23.88 53.12 42.48
C LEU A 7 23.56 51.62 42.26
N LYS A 8 23.96 50.71 43.17
CA LYS A 8 23.15 50.06 44.23
C LYS A 8 21.82 49.43 43.74
N LEU A 9 21.65 48.11 43.89
CA LEU A 9 21.02 47.48 45.07
C LEU A 9 21.06 45.93 44.98
N LEU A 10 20.97 45.32 46.15
CA LEU A 10 21.16 43.92 46.52
C LEU A 10 20.04 42.96 46.07
N SER A 11 20.41 41.67 46.17
CA SER A 11 19.60 40.53 46.64
C SER A 11 18.48 39.99 45.74
N SER A 12 18.61 38.73 45.33
CA SER A 12 17.84 37.59 45.91
C SER A 12 17.83 36.40 44.95
N ALA A 13 17.96 35.21 45.53
CA ALA A 13 18.01 33.91 44.87
C ALA A 13 16.75 33.57 44.07
N THR A 14 16.90 32.83 42.97
CA THR A 14 15.93 31.79 42.59
C THR A 14 16.60 30.73 41.71
N ALA A 15 16.54 29.49 42.19
CA ALA A 15 16.85 28.31 41.40
C ALA A 15 15.76 28.11 40.33
N ILE A 16 16.18 27.83 39.10
CA ILE A 16 15.34 27.23 38.05
C ILE A 16 16.27 26.16 37.46
N GLY A 17 16.11 24.87 37.75
CA GLY A 17 14.86 24.14 37.67
C GLY A 17 14.52 23.81 36.22
N SER A 18 15.50 23.50 35.36
CA SER A 18 15.23 22.94 34.04
C SER A 18 14.86 21.46 34.19
N LEU A 19 13.57 21.23 34.44
CA LEU A 19 12.89 19.97 34.19
C LEU A 19 12.99 19.70 32.68
N ALA A 20 13.92 18.83 32.28
CA ALA A 20 13.93 18.30 30.92
C ALA A 20 12.69 17.42 30.77
N ALA A 21 11.61 17.97 30.21
CA ALA A 21 10.52 17.17 29.68
C ALA A 21 11.10 16.39 28.50
N ALA A 22 11.54 15.16 28.76
CA ALA A 22 11.82 14.20 27.73
C ALA A 22 10.49 13.92 27.01
N LEU A 23 10.27 14.62 25.90
CA LEU A 23 9.21 14.29 24.97
C LEU A 23 9.60 12.94 24.35
N THR A 24 9.18 11.85 24.98
CA THR A 24 9.17 10.53 24.32
C THR A 24 8.19 10.65 23.17
N VAL A 25 8.71 11.01 22.00
CA VAL A 25 8.08 10.69 20.74
C VAL A 25 8.03 9.17 20.72
N PHE A 26 6.86 8.60 21.00
CA PHE A 26 6.58 7.25 20.58
C PHE A 26 6.64 7.28 19.06
N ALA A 27 7.82 7.01 18.49
CA ALA A 27 7.88 6.49 17.15
C ALA A 27 7.11 5.18 17.24
N SER A 28 5.83 5.22 16.87
CA SER A 28 5.12 4.00 16.51
C SER A 28 6.02 3.35 15.47
N SER A 29 6.65 2.23 15.82
CA SER A 29 7.30 1.40 14.83
C SER A 29 6.23 1.13 13.80
N ALA A 30 6.35 1.71 12.61
CA ALA A 30 5.57 1.30 11.48
C ALA A 30 5.82 -0.21 11.38
N ASN A 31 4.84 -1.01 11.78
CA ASN A 31 4.91 -2.43 11.50
C ASN A 31 4.96 -2.50 9.98
N ALA A 32 6.00 -3.11 9.42
CA ALA A 32 6.01 -3.46 8.02
C ALA A 32 4.89 -4.47 7.82
N ALA A 33 3.72 -3.95 7.46
CA ALA A 33 2.52 -4.73 7.28
C ALA A 33 2.35 -4.96 5.78
N SER A 34 1.94 -6.17 5.43
CA SER A 34 1.57 -6.52 4.06
C SER A 34 0.26 -7.30 4.09
N LEU A 35 -0.62 -7.03 3.13
CA LEU A 35 -1.80 -7.85 2.87
C LEU A 35 -1.53 -8.72 1.65
N THR A 36 -1.59 -10.04 1.81
CA THR A 36 -1.48 -11.00 0.69
C THR A 36 -2.73 -11.85 0.60
N PHE A 37 -3.29 -11.96 -0.61
CA PHE A 37 -4.51 -12.71 -0.88
C PHE A 37 -4.62 -13.07 -2.36
N ASP A 38 -5.58 -13.94 -2.67
CA ASP A 38 -5.81 -14.40 -4.03
C ASP A 38 -7.17 -13.93 -4.57
N ALA A 39 -7.22 -13.76 -5.88
CA ALA A 39 -8.47 -13.57 -6.63
C ALA A 39 -8.74 -14.79 -7.52
N ASN A 40 -10.00 -15.18 -7.59
CA ASN A 40 -10.46 -16.34 -8.33
C ASN A 40 -11.33 -15.94 -9.51
N GLN A 41 -11.29 -16.76 -10.55
CA GLN A 41 -12.12 -16.59 -11.72
C GLN A 41 -13.62 -16.58 -11.40
N PHE A 42 -14.35 -15.60 -11.94
CA PHE A 42 -15.83 -15.65 -12.03
C PHE A 42 -16.33 -15.84 -13.48
N THR A 43 -15.54 -15.49 -14.51
CA THR A 43 -15.88 -15.80 -15.91
C THR A 43 -14.65 -16.00 -16.81
N GLY A 44 -14.82 -16.70 -17.94
CA GLY A 44 -13.77 -16.96 -18.95
C GLY A 44 -13.00 -18.27 -18.77
N ASN A 45 -11.67 -18.24 -18.84
CA ASN A 45 -10.76 -19.36 -18.55
C ASN A 45 -10.31 -19.36 -17.08
N THR A 46 -10.11 -20.56 -16.52
CA THR A 46 -9.65 -20.73 -15.13
C THR A 46 -8.26 -20.18 -14.95
N SER A 47 -8.14 -19.20 -14.05
CA SER A 47 -6.91 -18.54 -13.65
C SER A 47 -7.03 -18.14 -12.19
N LYS A 48 -5.88 -17.94 -11.53
CA LYS A 48 -5.80 -17.46 -10.17
C LYS A 48 -4.69 -16.41 -10.05
N VAL A 49 -4.99 -15.30 -9.39
CA VAL A 49 -4.07 -14.17 -9.22
C VAL A 49 -3.73 -14.05 -7.75
N SER A 50 -2.46 -13.79 -7.44
CA SER A 50 -1.99 -13.43 -6.12
C SER A 50 -1.63 -11.95 -6.07
N ILE A 51 -2.02 -11.30 -4.99
CA ILE A 51 -1.88 -9.87 -4.76
C ILE A 51 -1.15 -9.67 -3.44
N THR A 52 -0.18 -8.77 -3.43
CA THR A 52 0.45 -8.26 -2.22
C THR A 52 0.36 -6.73 -2.20
N LEU A 53 -0.15 -6.18 -1.10
CA LEU A 53 -0.13 -4.76 -0.79
C LEU A 53 0.88 -4.51 0.34
N ASP A 54 1.75 -3.51 0.18
CA ASP A 54 2.80 -3.19 1.15
C ASP A 54 2.87 -1.67 1.37
N ASP A 55 2.80 -1.20 2.62
CA ASP A 55 2.82 0.22 2.99
C ASP A 55 4.21 0.78 3.33
N THR A 56 5.25 -0.03 3.15
CA THR A 56 6.66 0.34 3.40
C THR A 56 7.51 0.36 2.14
N ALA A 57 7.25 -0.55 1.19
CA ALA A 57 8.11 -0.77 0.03
C ALA A 57 8.20 0.45 -0.92
N ALA A 58 7.14 1.25 -1.02
CA ALA A 58 7.12 2.49 -1.81
C ALA A 58 7.53 3.76 -1.04
N GLY A 59 7.84 3.61 0.25
CA GLY A 59 8.04 4.71 1.21
C GLY A 59 6.75 5.10 1.92
N ALA A 60 6.91 5.72 3.10
CA ALA A 60 5.80 6.05 4.00
C ALA A 60 4.65 6.82 3.32
N GLY A 61 3.42 6.45 3.65
CA GLY A 61 2.20 7.08 3.14
C GLY A 61 1.81 6.65 1.72
N LYS A 62 2.42 5.59 1.18
CA LYS A 62 2.12 5.02 -0.14
C LYS A 62 1.92 3.52 -0.01
N ILE A 63 1.24 2.94 -1.01
CA ILE A 63 1.01 1.49 -1.08
C ILE A 63 1.62 0.96 -2.36
N GLN A 64 2.51 -0.02 -2.24
CA GLN A 64 2.97 -0.79 -3.37
C GLN A 64 2.03 -1.98 -3.59
N PHE A 65 1.52 -2.09 -4.80
CA PHE A 65 0.79 -3.25 -5.29
C PHE A 65 1.74 -4.14 -6.05
N THR A 66 1.76 -5.42 -5.72
CA THR A 66 2.44 -6.47 -6.47
C THR A 66 1.41 -7.51 -6.89
N VAL A 67 1.27 -7.71 -8.20
CA VAL A 67 0.22 -8.55 -8.78
C VAL A 67 0.85 -9.54 -9.76
N GLY A 68 0.55 -10.82 -9.56
CA GLY A 68 1.04 -11.91 -10.41
C GLY A 68 0.07 -13.09 -10.42
N PHE A 69 0.35 -14.11 -11.22
CA PHE A 69 -0.39 -15.37 -11.11
C PHE A 69 -0.01 -16.09 -9.81
N ALA A 70 -1.02 -16.66 -9.15
CA ALA A 70 -0.76 -17.55 -8.02
C ALA A 70 0.02 -18.78 -8.49
N ALA A 71 0.88 -19.33 -7.62
CA ALA A 71 1.73 -20.47 -7.96
C ALA A 71 0.94 -21.71 -8.40
N ASP A 72 -0.30 -21.85 -7.91
CA ASP A 72 -1.24 -22.90 -8.25
C ASP A 72 -2.22 -22.53 -9.38
N SER A 73 -2.01 -21.40 -10.07
CA SER A 73 -2.84 -21.03 -11.23
C SER A 73 -2.63 -22.02 -12.37
N PRO A 74 -3.69 -22.62 -12.95
CA PRO A 74 -3.55 -23.59 -14.03
C PRO A 74 -3.21 -22.95 -15.38
N THR A 75 -3.34 -21.61 -15.47
CA THR A 75 -3.05 -20.84 -16.68
C THR A 75 -2.30 -19.56 -16.34
N ILE A 76 -1.65 -19.01 -17.35
CA ILE A 76 -1.07 -17.67 -17.35
C ILE A 76 -1.79 -16.82 -18.38
N GLY A 77 -1.54 -15.52 -18.35
CA GLY A 77 -2.23 -14.54 -19.18
C GLY A 77 -1.55 -13.18 -19.14
N ASP A 78 -2.04 -12.27 -19.96
CA ASP A 78 -1.61 -10.87 -20.00
C ASP A 78 -2.59 -10.01 -19.17
N PHE A 79 -2.07 -9.31 -18.17
CA PHE A 79 -2.84 -8.38 -17.36
C PHE A 79 -3.24 -7.15 -18.17
N ARG A 80 -4.55 -6.86 -18.19
CA ARG A 80 -5.12 -5.70 -18.87
C ARG A 80 -5.70 -4.65 -17.94
N GLY A 81 -6.28 -5.08 -16.83
CA GLY A 81 -6.95 -4.17 -15.92
C GLY A 81 -6.94 -4.70 -14.49
N ILE A 82 -6.69 -3.81 -13.55
CA ILE A 82 -6.73 -4.07 -12.11
C ILE A 82 -7.72 -3.07 -11.52
N PHE A 83 -8.67 -3.58 -10.76
CA PHE A 83 -9.77 -2.81 -10.18
C PHE A 83 -9.80 -3.06 -8.67
N PHE A 84 -10.11 -2.04 -7.88
CA PHE A 84 -10.18 -2.21 -6.44
C PHE A 84 -11.03 -1.14 -5.77
N ASN A 85 -11.53 -1.50 -4.59
CA ASN A 85 -12.23 -0.59 -3.68
C ASN A 85 -11.29 -0.05 -2.61
N ILE A 86 -11.69 1.09 -2.06
CA ILE A 86 -11.09 1.64 -0.86
C ILE A 86 -12.18 1.91 0.17
N SER A 87 -11.86 1.79 1.46
CA SER A 87 -12.85 1.99 2.52
C SER A 87 -13.23 3.48 2.72
N ASP A 88 -12.37 4.42 2.31
CA ASP A 88 -12.62 5.87 2.40
C ASP A 88 -12.65 6.54 1.02
N ASN A 89 -13.86 6.70 0.49
CA ASN A 89 -14.08 7.29 -0.83
C ASN A 89 -13.82 8.80 -0.90
N SER A 90 -13.57 9.48 0.23
CA SER A 90 -13.16 10.89 0.21
C SER A 90 -11.75 11.09 -0.38
N LEU A 91 -10.90 10.04 -0.33
CA LEU A 91 -9.53 10.07 -0.83
C LEU A 91 -9.43 9.94 -2.36
N LEU A 92 -10.49 9.51 -3.05
CA LEU A 92 -10.44 9.19 -4.49
C LEU A 92 -9.89 10.33 -5.35
N SER A 93 -10.28 11.57 -5.05
CA SER A 93 -9.92 12.75 -5.85
C SER A 93 -8.43 13.08 -5.85
N GLY A 94 -7.67 12.65 -4.84
CA GLY A 94 -6.24 12.91 -4.73
C GLY A 94 -5.35 11.70 -5.02
N LEU A 95 -5.93 10.55 -5.41
CA LEU A 95 -5.15 9.35 -5.71
C LEU A 95 -4.27 9.52 -6.96
N ARG A 96 -3.04 9.03 -6.86
CA ARG A 96 -2.03 8.98 -7.91
C ARG A 96 -1.48 7.57 -8.03
N ILE A 97 -1.51 7.03 -9.25
CA ILE A 97 -1.05 5.68 -9.57
C ILE A 97 0.09 5.78 -10.57
N THR A 98 1.21 5.12 -10.26
CA THR A 98 2.40 5.10 -11.12
C THR A 98 3.01 3.69 -11.14
N GLY A 99 3.53 3.26 -12.28
CA GLY A 99 4.21 1.97 -12.41
C GLY A 99 4.65 1.74 -13.86
N PRO A 100 5.59 0.82 -14.09
CA PRO A 100 6.16 0.57 -15.42
C PRO A 100 5.13 0.12 -16.46
N HIS A 101 4.07 -0.57 -16.03
CA HIS A 101 3.03 -1.08 -16.91
C HIS A 101 1.72 -0.29 -16.84
N VAL A 102 1.63 0.74 -15.98
CA VAL A 102 0.41 1.54 -15.86
C VAL A 102 0.30 2.45 -17.07
N THR A 103 -0.76 2.31 -17.87
CA THR A 103 -1.00 3.15 -19.05
C THR A 103 -2.02 4.24 -18.81
N THR A 104 -3.07 3.96 -18.03
CA THR A 104 -4.02 4.96 -17.54
C THR A 104 -4.71 4.46 -16.26
N TYR A 105 -5.39 5.34 -15.55
CA TYR A 105 -6.27 4.97 -14.44
C TYR A 105 -7.47 5.91 -14.34
N VAL A 106 -8.54 5.42 -13.75
CA VAL A 106 -9.77 6.16 -13.45
C VAL A 106 -10.19 5.90 -12.01
N THR A 107 -10.89 6.86 -11.43
CA THR A 107 -11.44 6.78 -10.08
C THR A 107 -12.91 7.22 -10.09
N GLY A 108 -13.76 6.57 -9.31
CA GLY A 108 -15.16 6.95 -9.15
C GLY A 108 -15.84 6.08 -8.11
N ASN A 109 -16.58 6.69 -7.19
CA ASN A 109 -17.19 6.03 -6.03
C ASN A 109 -18.14 4.90 -6.45
N GLY A 110 -17.68 3.65 -6.35
CA GLY A 110 -18.44 2.42 -6.59
C GLY A 110 -19.02 2.26 -8.00
N ASN A 111 -18.51 2.96 -9.01
CA ASN A 111 -19.10 2.98 -10.35
C ASN A 111 -18.13 2.62 -11.49
N ILE A 112 -16.91 2.19 -11.16
CA ILE A 112 -15.91 1.80 -12.15
C ILE A 112 -16.01 0.30 -12.46
N SER A 113 -16.49 -0.04 -13.66
CA SER A 113 -16.47 -1.41 -14.20
C SER A 113 -15.56 -1.57 -15.42
N SER A 114 -14.96 -0.46 -15.88
CA SER A 114 -14.06 -0.42 -17.03
C SER A 114 -12.99 0.67 -16.92
N VAL A 115 -11.85 0.43 -17.56
CA VAL A 115 -10.74 1.38 -17.69
C VAL A 115 -10.00 1.07 -18.99
N GLY A 116 -9.83 2.07 -19.85
CA GLY A 116 -9.25 1.86 -21.18
C GLY A 116 -9.97 0.74 -21.94
N ASN A 117 -9.23 -0.28 -22.38
CA ASN A 117 -9.81 -1.46 -23.05
C ASN A 117 -10.13 -2.64 -22.10
N ALA A 118 -9.96 -2.47 -20.80
CA ALA A 118 -10.28 -3.48 -19.80
C ALA A 118 -11.67 -3.24 -19.20
N ASN A 119 -12.47 -4.31 -19.08
CA ASN A 119 -13.75 -4.26 -18.37
C ASN A 119 -14.03 -5.58 -17.62
N LEU A 120 -14.80 -5.47 -16.54
CA LEU A 120 -15.25 -6.61 -15.74
C LEU A 120 -16.69 -7.03 -16.02
N ASN A 121 -17.24 -6.63 -17.18
CA ASN A 121 -18.58 -7.02 -17.61
C ASN A 121 -18.72 -8.55 -17.75
N GLY A 122 -19.94 -9.06 -17.66
CA GLY A 122 -20.21 -10.49 -17.53
C GLY A 122 -20.82 -10.79 -16.17
N ASP A 123 -21.36 -12.00 -16.03
CA ASP A 123 -22.09 -12.43 -14.82
C ASP A 123 -23.13 -11.41 -14.34
N GLY A 124 -23.90 -10.85 -15.29
CA GLY A 124 -24.93 -9.84 -14.99
C GLY A 124 -24.39 -8.42 -14.73
N ASN A 125 -23.10 -8.16 -14.89
CA ASN A 125 -22.45 -6.86 -14.65
C ASN A 125 -22.62 -6.36 -13.20
N SER A 126 -22.49 -7.27 -12.25
CA SER A 126 -22.70 -7.03 -10.82
C SER A 126 -21.49 -6.41 -10.09
N HIS A 127 -20.36 -6.26 -10.78
CA HIS A 127 -19.11 -5.80 -10.19
C HIS A 127 -18.77 -4.36 -10.61
N SER A 128 -18.71 -3.48 -9.63
CA SER A 128 -18.22 -2.11 -9.76
C SER A 128 -17.22 -1.79 -8.66
N PHE A 129 -16.30 -0.89 -8.98
CA PHE A 129 -15.16 -0.58 -8.14
C PHE A 129 -14.97 0.92 -7.95
N ASP A 130 -14.11 1.30 -7.01
CA ASP A 130 -13.72 2.70 -6.81
C ASP A 130 -12.60 3.16 -7.76
N VAL A 131 -11.71 2.23 -8.12
CA VAL A 131 -10.53 2.50 -8.94
C VAL A 131 -10.39 1.46 -10.03
N GLY A 132 -10.01 1.89 -11.24
CA GLY A 132 -9.59 1.03 -12.34
C GLY A 132 -8.25 1.49 -12.88
N VAL A 133 -7.31 0.55 -13.04
CA VAL A 133 -5.97 0.78 -13.58
C VAL A 133 -5.81 -0.05 -14.85
N GLU A 134 -5.55 0.59 -15.99
CA GLU A 134 -5.17 -0.11 -17.21
C GLU A 134 -3.68 -0.46 -17.17
N ILE A 135 -3.38 -1.72 -17.47
CA ILE A 135 -2.03 -2.28 -17.48
C ILE A 135 -1.70 -2.58 -18.93
N GLY A 136 -0.58 -2.08 -19.48
CA GLY A 136 -0.13 -2.34 -20.85
C GLY A 136 -1.07 -1.84 -21.97
N ARG A 137 -0.87 -2.35 -23.19
CA ARG A 137 -1.72 -2.12 -24.36
C ARG A 137 -2.45 -3.39 -24.81
N ASN A 138 -3.55 -3.22 -25.54
CA ASN A 138 -4.40 -4.34 -25.94
C ASN A 138 -3.64 -5.46 -26.68
N GLY A 139 -3.75 -6.70 -26.18
CA GLY A 139 -3.11 -7.90 -26.73
C GLY A 139 -1.60 -7.99 -26.47
N LEU A 140 -0.99 -9.12 -26.82
CA LEU A 140 0.40 -9.44 -26.47
C LEU A 140 1.48 -8.55 -27.13
N GLN A 141 1.13 -7.74 -28.13
CA GLN A 141 2.07 -6.88 -28.87
C GLN A 141 3.33 -7.61 -29.37
N GLY A 142 3.15 -8.83 -29.91
CA GLY A 142 4.27 -9.69 -30.32
C GLY A 142 5.16 -10.18 -29.16
N GLY A 143 4.58 -10.27 -27.97
CA GLY A 143 5.24 -10.68 -26.73
C GLY A 143 5.75 -9.52 -25.86
N LYS A 144 5.71 -8.27 -26.35
CA LYS A 144 6.19 -7.09 -25.59
C LYS A 144 5.30 -6.71 -24.42
N ASP A 145 4.00 -6.97 -24.55
CA ASP A 145 3.00 -6.72 -23.52
C ASP A 145 2.50 -8.05 -22.96
N ASP A 146 3.33 -9.10 -22.93
CA ASP A 146 2.97 -10.31 -22.19
C ASP A 146 3.19 -10.11 -20.68
N ILE A 147 2.32 -9.30 -20.07
CA ILE A 147 2.49 -8.83 -18.70
C ILE A 147 1.86 -9.86 -17.76
N GLN A 148 2.68 -10.82 -17.30
CA GLN A 148 2.27 -11.87 -16.36
C GLN A 148 2.49 -11.47 -14.89
N PHE A 149 3.13 -10.33 -14.67
CA PHE A 149 3.46 -9.77 -13.37
C PHE A 149 3.57 -8.25 -13.49
N THR A 150 3.07 -7.52 -12.50
CA THR A 150 3.23 -6.08 -12.45
C THR A 150 3.32 -5.56 -11.02
N THR A 151 4.06 -4.46 -10.87
CA THR A 151 4.10 -3.68 -9.64
C THR A 151 3.70 -2.25 -9.95
N PHE A 152 2.91 -1.63 -9.09
CA PHE A 152 2.63 -0.20 -9.17
C PHE A 152 2.49 0.41 -7.78
N THR A 153 2.62 1.72 -7.70
CA THR A 153 2.51 2.49 -6.47
C THR A 153 1.26 3.34 -6.51
N LEU A 154 0.44 3.21 -5.46
CA LEU A 154 -0.63 4.13 -5.12
C LEU A 154 -0.13 5.13 -4.08
N SER A 155 -0.44 6.40 -4.31
CA SER A 155 -0.13 7.50 -3.40
C SER A 155 -1.28 8.52 -3.42
N HIS A 156 -1.25 9.48 -2.51
CA HIS A 156 -2.22 10.57 -2.49
C HIS A 156 -1.50 11.92 -2.46
N THR A 157 -2.09 12.95 -3.04
CA THR A 157 -1.45 14.28 -3.17
C THR A 157 -1.27 15.01 -1.85
N SER A 158 -2.05 14.66 -0.81
CA SER A 158 -2.09 15.40 0.46
C SER A 158 -2.29 14.55 1.71
N GLN A 159 -2.43 13.23 1.58
CA GLN A 159 -2.75 12.33 2.68
C GLN A 159 -1.80 11.14 2.64
N ASN A 160 -1.50 10.58 3.81
CA ASN A 160 -0.78 9.32 3.87
C ASN A 160 -1.79 8.18 3.71
N LEU A 161 -1.43 7.21 2.88
CA LEU A 161 -2.17 5.96 2.73
C LEU A 161 -1.55 4.88 3.63
N ASP A 162 -2.39 3.97 4.12
CA ASP A 162 -1.98 2.76 4.85
C ASP A 162 -2.88 1.58 4.43
N LEU A 163 -2.57 0.38 4.94
CA LEU A 163 -3.29 -0.84 4.58
C LEU A 163 -4.71 -0.94 5.12
N SER A 164 -5.11 -0.11 6.09
CA SER A 164 -6.50 -0.11 6.59
C SER A 164 -7.49 0.34 5.52
N LEU A 165 -7.02 1.12 4.55
CA LEU A 165 -7.80 1.53 3.39
C LEU A 165 -8.25 0.34 2.53
N PHE A 166 -7.53 -0.77 2.61
CA PHE A 166 -7.74 -1.96 1.79
C PHE A 166 -8.24 -3.15 2.59
N ALA A 167 -8.45 -3.05 3.90
CA ALA A 167 -8.96 -4.16 4.68
C ALA A 167 -10.39 -4.52 4.21
N GLN A 168 -10.63 -5.82 3.95
CA GLN A 168 -11.94 -6.34 3.52
C GLN A 168 -12.53 -5.66 2.28
N GLN A 169 -11.68 -5.13 1.39
CA GLN A 169 -12.09 -4.48 0.15
C GLN A 169 -12.06 -5.44 -1.03
N ASN A 170 -12.90 -5.17 -2.04
CA ASN A 170 -13.00 -5.99 -3.24
C ASN A 170 -11.98 -5.58 -4.29
N PHE A 171 -11.47 -6.58 -5.01
CA PHE A 171 -10.50 -6.45 -6.08
C PHE A 171 -10.98 -7.21 -7.31
N GLY A 172 -10.73 -6.68 -8.49
CA GLY A 172 -11.10 -7.26 -9.77
C GLY A 172 -9.94 -7.25 -10.75
N PHE A 173 -9.86 -8.28 -11.59
CA PHE A 173 -8.75 -8.44 -12.54
C PHE A 173 -9.27 -8.81 -13.91
N ARG A 174 -8.80 -8.10 -14.93
CA ARG A 174 -9.01 -8.45 -16.33
C ARG A 174 -7.72 -9.02 -16.91
N ILE A 175 -7.79 -10.24 -17.40
CA ILE A 175 -6.68 -10.94 -18.03
C ILE A 175 -7.08 -11.35 -19.45
N THR A 176 -6.24 -11.08 -20.43
CA THR A 176 -6.39 -11.53 -21.83
C THR A 176 -5.32 -12.53 -22.19
N SER A 177 -5.45 -13.15 -23.36
CA SER A 177 -4.51 -14.15 -23.85
C SER A 177 -4.21 -15.22 -22.80
N VAL A 178 -5.28 -15.78 -22.22
CA VAL A 178 -5.19 -16.76 -21.14
C VAL A 178 -5.04 -18.16 -21.73
N GLY A 179 -4.15 -18.97 -21.16
CA GLY A 179 -3.99 -20.37 -21.54
C GLY A 179 -2.68 -20.99 -21.04
N THR A 180 -2.24 -22.06 -21.71
CA THR A 180 -1.05 -22.83 -21.35
C THR A 180 0.02 -22.70 -22.44
N GLY A 181 1.25 -22.36 -22.05
CA GLY A 181 2.36 -22.15 -22.99
C GLY A 181 2.01 -21.16 -24.09
N ASN A 182 2.07 -21.60 -25.35
CA ASN A 182 1.77 -20.76 -26.51
C ASN A 182 0.27 -20.78 -26.93
N ASN A 183 -0.55 -21.63 -26.32
CA ASN A 183 -1.98 -21.72 -26.65
C ASN A 183 -2.78 -20.75 -25.78
N ARG A 184 -2.75 -19.47 -26.14
CA ARG A 184 -3.20 -18.34 -25.29
C ARG A 184 -4.24 -17.46 -25.98
N GLU A 185 -5.34 -18.08 -26.39
CA GLU A 185 -6.49 -17.43 -27.05
C GLU A 185 -7.64 -17.08 -26.07
N GLY A 186 -7.49 -17.47 -24.81
CA GLY A 186 -8.51 -17.31 -23.79
C GLY A 186 -8.55 -15.92 -23.18
N SER A 187 -9.46 -15.75 -22.23
CA SER A 187 -9.47 -14.57 -21.37
C SER A 187 -10.12 -14.88 -20.04
N SER A 188 -9.78 -14.16 -18.98
CA SER A 188 -10.32 -14.38 -17.64
C SER A 188 -10.73 -13.07 -16.98
N LYS A 189 -11.72 -13.16 -16.11
CA LYS A 189 -12.10 -12.09 -15.19
C LYS A 189 -12.21 -12.70 -13.80
N LEU A 190 -11.52 -12.07 -12.87
CA LEU A 190 -11.36 -12.57 -11.51
C LEU A 190 -11.83 -11.54 -10.50
N ILE A 191 -12.27 -12.04 -9.35
CA ILE A 191 -12.63 -11.23 -8.19
C ILE A 191 -11.99 -11.83 -6.94
N GLY A 192 -11.60 -10.97 -6.02
CA GLY A 192 -11.09 -11.34 -4.71
C GLY A 192 -11.47 -10.29 -3.68
N THR A 193 -11.39 -10.68 -2.41
CA THR A 193 -11.56 -9.76 -1.29
C THR A 193 -10.32 -9.88 -0.44
N SER A 194 -9.70 -8.74 -0.13
CA SER A 194 -8.57 -8.71 0.79
C SER A 194 -8.99 -9.14 2.20
N PRO A 195 -8.07 -9.69 3.00
CA PRO A 195 -8.37 -10.09 4.36
C PRO A 195 -8.53 -8.85 5.24
N ASP A 196 -8.93 -9.09 6.49
CA ASP A 196 -8.77 -8.08 7.54
C ASP A 196 -7.27 -7.88 7.86
N LEU A 197 -6.93 -6.75 8.49
CA LEU A 197 -5.57 -6.52 8.96
C LEU A 197 -5.20 -7.52 10.05
N PRO A 198 -3.95 -8.02 10.06
CA PRO A 198 -3.48 -8.81 11.18
C PRO A 198 -3.55 -7.97 12.47
N PRO A 199 -3.88 -8.58 13.63
CA PRO A 199 -3.91 -7.87 14.89
C PRO A 199 -2.57 -7.19 15.17
N VAL A 200 -2.59 -5.93 15.62
CA VAL A 200 -1.38 -5.24 16.05
C VAL A 200 -0.81 -5.98 17.26
N VAL A 201 0.30 -6.70 17.06
CA VAL A 201 1.02 -7.33 18.16
C VAL A 201 1.73 -6.20 18.90
N VAL A 202 1.15 -5.73 20.00
CA VAL A 202 1.85 -4.84 20.94
C VAL A 202 3.04 -5.61 21.51
N GLN A 203 4.22 -5.38 20.97
CA GLN A 203 5.44 -5.92 21.56
C GLN A 203 5.57 -5.34 22.98
N PRO A 204 5.73 -6.18 24.01
CA PRO A 204 6.01 -5.69 25.35
C PRO A 204 7.20 -4.73 25.30
N PRO A 205 7.19 -3.62 26.08
CA PRO A 205 8.32 -2.70 26.10
C PRO A 205 9.60 -3.50 26.32
N ALA A 206 10.62 -3.23 25.49
CA ALA A 206 11.92 -3.90 25.60
C ALA A 206 12.35 -3.87 27.06
N SER A 207 12.71 -5.03 27.62
CA SER A 207 13.23 -5.09 28.98
C SER A 207 14.39 -4.10 29.09
N PRO A 208 14.46 -3.28 30.15
CA PRO A 208 15.56 -2.35 30.32
C PRO A 208 16.87 -3.13 30.26
N SER A 209 17.81 -2.64 29.43
CA SER A 209 19.16 -3.20 29.34
C SER A 209 19.73 -3.33 30.75
N PRO A 210 20.36 -4.46 31.13
CA PRO A 210 21.01 -4.60 32.41
C PRO A 210 21.97 -3.41 32.63
N ALA A 211 21.86 -2.77 33.80
CA ALA A 211 22.78 -1.70 34.16
C ALA A 211 24.23 -2.21 34.05
N PRO A 212 25.18 -1.40 33.55
CA PRO A 212 26.59 -1.75 33.55
C PRO A 212 27.01 -2.19 34.96
N ALA A 213 27.72 -3.31 35.07
CA ALA A 213 28.25 -3.78 36.34
C ALA A 213 29.08 -2.67 37.02
N PRO A 214 28.99 -2.50 38.35
CA PRO A 214 29.83 -1.54 39.06
C PRO A 214 31.31 -1.79 38.75
N ALA A 215 32.04 -0.72 38.48
CA ALA A 215 33.49 -0.81 38.29
C ALA A 215 34.15 -1.42 39.55
N PRO A 216 35.20 -2.26 39.40
CA PRO A 216 35.94 -2.78 40.55
C PRO A 216 36.47 -1.64 41.41
N ALA A 217 36.36 -1.78 42.74
CA ALA A 217 36.95 -0.82 43.66
C ALA A 217 38.48 -0.77 43.48
N PRO A 218 39.11 0.42 43.51
CA PRO A 218 40.56 0.53 43.45
C PRO A 218 41.20 -0.10 44.69
N SER A 219 42.29 -0.85 44.46
CA SER A 219 43.15 -1.49 45.47
C SER A 219 44.02 -0.49 46.22
#